data_AF-A0A3L8DYK1-F1
#
_entry.id   AF-A0A3L8DYK1-F1
#
_cell.length_a   1.000
_cell.length_b   1.000
_cell.length_c   1.000
_cell.angle_alpha   90.00
_cell.angle_beta   90.00
_cell.angle_gamma   90.00
#
_symmetry.space_group_name_H-M   'P 1'
#
loop_
_entity.id
_entity.type
_entity.pdbx_description
1 polymer ?
#
loop_
_entity_poly.entity_id
_entity_poly.type
_entity_poly.pdbx_seq_one_letter_code
_entity_poly.pdbx_strand_id
1 'polypeptide(L)'
;MTYLNQPEYVRYVCNCGSLKPISKIYFCRHCLMIRCGYCVCQEVDSHYCPNCMENLPSSEVRLKKNKCSNCFDCPCCFQTLSTRAGLASPKVPGTATATEGEENKDVKSTPKKIYYLFCSLCRWSSRDAGIPDQTAATGGWPELENPHTIRINTLIDYHKVLASIEKQQCERKKYQPKRSYMPAQSVYSFTSALVRKRIGRPIKPPVQSHSAAHPVPSTASEEVEELPSDIFTEPVDITKGKAPATRCAIAA
;
A
#
# COMPACT_ATOMS: atom_id res chain seq x y z
N MET A 1 -22.18 18.83 19.98
CA MET A 1 -23.29 19.20 20.89
C MET A 1 -23.36 18.37 22.17
N THR A 2 -22.92 17.11 22.19
CA THR A 2 -22.93 16.25 23.41
C THR A 2 -21.91 16.64 24.48
N TYR A 3 -20.77 17.26 24.11
CA TYR A 3 -19.68 17.59 25.04
C TYR A 3 -19.96 18.82 25.94
N LEU A 4 -20.86 19.72 25.51
CA LEU A 4 -21.16 20.96 26.23
C LEU A 4 -22.09 20.74 27.44
N ASN A 5 -22.95 19.71 27.40
CA ASN A 5 -24.01 19.50 28.39
C ASN A 5 -23.84 18.21 29.23
N GLN A 6 -22.74 17.46 29.07
CA GLN A 6 -22.55 16.18 29.76
C GLN A 6 -21.14 16.05 30.34
N PRO A 7 -20.89 16.54 31.56
CA PRO A 7 -19.85 15.94 32.39
C PRO A 7 -20.24 14.48 32.65
N GLU A 8 -19.27 13.55 32.65
CA GLU A 8 -19.52 12.10 32.84
C GLU A 8 -19.90 11.75 34.29
N TYR A 9 -20.87 12.45 34.89
CA TYR A 9 -21.32 12.26 36.28
C TYR A 9 -22.05 10.92 36.47
N VAL A 10 -22.91 10.54 35.53
CA VAL A 10 -23.68 9.29 35.59
C VAL A 10 -23.12 8.30 34.59
N ARG A 11 -22.72 7.14 35.09
CA ARG A 11 -22.15 6.04 34.29
C ARG A 11 -22.91 4.76 34.58
N TYR A 12 -23.05 3.92 33.56
CA TYR A 12 -23.68 2.61 33.65
C TYR A 12 -22.62 1.52 33.55
N VAL A 13 -22.85 0.43 34.27
CA VAL A 13 -21.96 -0.74 34.30
C VAL A 13 -22.36 -1.68 33.15
N CYS A 14 -21.44 -1.90 32.21
CA CYS A 14 -21.58 -2.98 31.23
C CYS A 14 -21.30 -4.35 31.87
N ASN A 15 -21.77 -5.44 31.27
CA ASN A 15 -21.50 -6.81 31.72
C ASN A 15 -20.00 -7.16 31.83
N CYS A 16 -19.12 -6.45 31.10
CA CYS A 16 -17.67 -6.62 31.22
C CYS A 16 -17.03 -5.82 32.38
N GLY A 17 -17.83 -5.12 33.19
CA GLY A 17 -17.36 -4.28 34.30
C GLY A 17 -16.97 -2.84 33.89
N SER A 18 -17.00 -2.49 32.60
CA SER A 18 -16.66 -1.13 32.17
C SER A 18 -17.77 -0.13 32.48
N LEU A 19 -17.41 0.99 33.12
CA LEU A 19 -18.29 2.15 33.32
C LEU A 19 -18.25 3.08 32.11
N LYS A 20 -19.40 3.32 31.47
CA LYS A 20 -19.53 4.24 30.33
C LYS A 20 -20.79 5.11 30.48
N PRO A 21 -20.81 6.34 29.93
CA PRO A 21 -22.03 7.15 29.90
C PRO A 21 -23.07 6.53 28.97
N ILE A 22 -24.35 6.88 29.17
CA ILE A 22 -25.46 6.36 28.36
C ILE A 22 -25.29 6.63 26.86
N SER A 23 -24.61 7.73 26.49
CA SER A 23 -24.33 8.12 25.11
C SER A 23 -23.30 7.24 24.38
N LYS A 24 -22.54 6.41 25.11
CA LYS A 24 -21.51 5.50 24.56
C LYS A 24 -21.84 4.01 24.80
N ILE A 25 -23.06 3.70 25.23
CA ILE A 25 -23.53 2.33 25.51
C ILE A 25 -24.65 1.99 24.53
N TYR A 26 -24.69 0.74 24.12
CA TYR A 26 -25.71 0.18 23.25
C TYR A 26 -26.65 -0.73 24.04
N PHE A 27 -27.94 -0.70 23.72
CA PHE A 27 -28.92 -1.63 24.27
C PHE A 27 -29.16 -2.76 23.26
N CYS A 28 -28.89 -4.00 23.66
CA CYS A 28 -29.15 -5.16 22.83
C CYS A 28 -30.61 -5.59 22.97
N ARG A 29 -31.41 -5.40 21.91
CA ARG A 29 -32.82 -5.81 21.90
C ARG A 29 -33.02 -7.33 22.07
N HIS A 30 -32.08 -8.15 21.61
CA HIS A 30 -32.20 -9.62 21.66
C HIS A 30 -31.93 -10.20 23.05
N CYS A 31 -30.93 -9.66 23.76
CA CYS A 31 -30.54 -10.15 25.09
C CYS A 31 -31.15 -9.32 26.23
N LEU A 32 -31.78 -8.17 25.93
CA LEU A 32 -32.26 -7.18 26.90
C LEU A 32 -31.16 -6.70 27.88
N MET A 33 -29.92 -6.65 27.38
CA MET A 33 -28.71 -6.32 28.16
C MET A 33 -27.97 -5.15 27.51
N ILE A 34 -27.37 -4.30 28.34
CA ILE A 34 -26.54 -3.19 27.88
C ILE A 34 -25.12 -3.66 27.54
N ARG A 35 -24.56 -3.15 26.45
CA ARG A 35 -23.22 -3.49 25.94
C ARG A 35 -22.45 -2.21 25.64
N CYS A 36 -21.21 -2.11 26.10
CA CYS A 36 -20.32 -1.03 25.73
C CYS A 36 -19.72 -1.26 24.34
N GLY A 37 -19.08 -0.23 23.76
CA GLY A 37 -18.41 -0.34 22.45
C GLY A 37 -17.33 -1.42 22.35
N TYR A 38 -16.77 -1.91 23.46
CA TYR A 38 -15.82 -3.03 23.45
C TYR A 38 -16.49 -4.41 23.47
N CYS A 39 -17.74 -4.50 23.95
CA CYS A 39 -18.51 -5.75 23.96
C CYS A 39 -19.29 -5.99 22.67
N VAL A 40 -19.27 -5.02 21.75
CA VAL A 40 -19.90 -5.09 20.44
C VAL A 40 -18.81 -5.34 19.39
N CYS A 41 -19.12 -6.19 18.41
CA CYS A 41 -18.25 -6.37 17.26
C CYS A 41 -18.41 -5.18 16.31
N GLN A 42 -17.31 -4.49 16.01
CA GLN A 42 -17.31 -3.40 15.04
C GLN A 42 -17.02 -3.95 13.65
N GLU A 43 -17.85 -3.58 12.67
CA GLU A 43 -17.70 -3.97 11.28
C GLU A 43 -17.48 -2.73 10.41
N VAL A 44 -16.80 -2.92 9.27
CA VAL A 44 -16.56 -1.85 8.28
C VAL A 44 -17.69 -1.89 7.26
N ASP A 45 -18.51 -0.85 7.24
CA ASP A 45 -19.67 -0.74 6.35
C ASP A 45 -19.30 -0.06 5.02
N SER A 46 -18.65 1.11 5.08
CA SER A 46 -18.27 1.88 3.89
C SER A 46 -16.96 2.63 4.08
N HIS A 47 -16.31 2.97 2.97
CA HIS A 47 -15.07 3.73 2.94
C HIS A 47 -15.37 5.05 2.23
N TYR A 48 -14.99 6.17 2.82
CA TYR A 48 -15.23 7.47 2.22
C TYR A 48 -14.06 8.43 2.42
N CYS A 49 -13.93 9.38 1.50
CA CYS A 49 -12.96 10.46 1.63
C CYS A 49 -13.58 11.63 2.43
N PRO A 50 -12.95 12.11 3.52
CA PRO A 50 -13.51 13.20 4.32
C PRO A 50 -13.54 14.54 3.60
N ASN A 51 -12.64 14.78 2.63
CA ASN A 51 -12.60 16.03 1.89
C ASN A 51 -13.51 16.01 0.64
N CYS A 52 -13.48 14.90 -0.10
CA CYS A 52 -14.26 14.74 -1.32
C CYS A 52 -15.74 14.31 -1.02
N MET A 53 -16.03 13.82 0.20
CA MET A 53 -17.32 13.22 0.62
C MET A 53 -17.84 12.11 -0.29
N GLU A 54 -16.94 11.48 -1.03
CA GLU A 54 -17.23 10.40 -1.97
C GLU A 54 -17.09 9.06 -1.26
N ASN A 55 -18.05 8.17 -1.47
CA ASN A 55 -18.04 6.79 -0.98
C ASN A 55 -17.36 5.90 -2.04
N LEU A 56 -16.32 5.17 -1.63
CA LEU A 56 -15.52 4.32 -2.50
C LEU A 56 -15.82 2.83 -2.21
N PRO A 57 -16.01 2.00 -3.25
CA PRO A 57 -16.21 0.57 -3.06
C PRO A 57 -14.94 -0.10 -2.53
N SER A 58 -15.10 -1.14 -1.71
CA SER A 58 -13.99 -1.84 -1.02
C SER A 58 -12.95 -2.46 -1.97
N SER A 59 -13.29 -2.74 -3.22
CA SER A 59 -12.36 -3.21 -4.25
C SER A 59 -11.39 -2.11 -4.70
N GLU A 60 -11.91 -0.91 -4.94
CA GLU A 60 -11.14 0.27 -5.36
C GLU A 60 -10.24 0.75 -4.23
N VAL A 61 -10.76 0.76 -3.01
CA VAL A 61 -10.01 1.09 -1.79
C VAL A 61 -8.79 0.19 -1.62
N ARG A 62 -8.95 -1.13 -1.83
CA ARG A 62 -7.84 -2.08 -1.74
C ARG A 62 -6.80 -1.87 -2.85
N LEU A 63 -7.23 -1.51 -4.06
CA LEU A 63 -6.32 -1.23 -5.18
C LEU A 63 -5.53 0.08 -4.94
N LYS A 64 -6.21 1.12 -4.46
CA LYS A 64 -5.64 2.44 -4.16
C LYS A 64 -4.99 2.54 -2.77
N LYS A 65 -4.80 1.41 -2.07
CA LYS A 65 -4.17 1.34 -0.73
C LYS A 65 -4.83 2.28 0.30
N ASN A 66 -6.16 2.32 0.33
CA ASN A 66 -6.96 3.20 1.20
C ASN A 66 -6.75 4.71 0.97
N LYS A 67 -6.35 5.12 -0.23
CA LYS A 67 -6.16 6.53 -0.61
C LYS A 67 -7.23 7.03 -1.57
N CYS A 68 -7.54 8.32 -1.47
CA CYS A 68 -8.33 9.02 -2.49
C CYS A 68 -7.41 9.42 -3.65
N SER A 69 -7.89 9.35 -4.89
CA SER A 69 -7.10 9.75 -6.08
C SER A 69 -7.07 11.26 -6.33
N ASN A 70 -8.00 12.01 -5.76
CA ASN A 70 -8.20 13.43 -6.07
C ASN A 70 -7.77 14.36 -4.93
N CYS A 71 -7.81 13.84 -3.70
CA CYS A 71 -7.58 14.57 -2.47
C CYS A 71 -6.15 14.25 -1.96
N PHE A 72 -5.32 15.26 -1.71
CA PHE A 72 -3.92 15.12 -1.28
C PHE A 72 -3.69 15.88 0.02
N ASP A 73 -2.86 15.35 0.93
CA ASP A 73 -2.54 16.02 2.19
C ASP A 73 -1.14 16.64 2.17
N CYS A 74 -1.01 17.80 2.82
CA CYS A 74 0.25 18.53 2.87
C CYS A 74 1.29 17.73 3.65
N PRO A 75 2.50 17.51 3.07
CA PRO A 75 3.55 16.77 3.75
C PRO A 75 4.09 17.50 4.98
N CYS A 76 3.81 18.79 5.19
CA CYS A 76 4.33 19.57 6.32
C CYS A 76 3.36 19.65 7.51
N CYS A 77 2.06 19.82 7.25
CA CYS A 77 1.06 20.10 8.28
C CYS A 77 -0.19 19.21 8.23
N PHE A 78 -0.23 18.21 7.34
CA PHE A 78 -1.34 17.25 7.18
C PHE A 78 -2.69 17.87 6.82
N GLN A 79 -2.71 19.16 6.44
CA GLN A 79 -3.89 19.82 5.90
C GLN A 79 -4.09 19.44 4.44
N THR A 80 -5.32 19.17 4.03
CA THR A 80 -5.65 18.86 2.64
C THR A 80 -5.26 20.01 1.70
N LEU A 81 -4.58 19.66 0.62
CA LEU A 81 -4.05 20.55 -0.40
C LEU A 81 -5.16 20.98 -1.36
N SER A 82 -5.00 22.19 -1.90
CA SER A 82 -5.87 22.75 -2.92
C SER A 82 -5.13 22.87 -4.25
N THR A 83 -5.78 22.49 -5.35
CA THR A 83 -5.26 22.70 -6.71
C THR A 83 -5.48 24.17 -7.09
N ARG A 84 -4.40 24.88 -7.42
CA ARG A 84 -4.45 26.26 -7.91
C ARG A 84 -4.02 26.33 -9.37
N ALA A 85 -4.74 27.16 -10.14
CA ALA A 85 -4.37 27.45 -11.51
C ALA A 85 -3.42 28.66 -11.56
N GLY A 86 -2.33 28.51 -12.32
CA GLY A 86 -1.47 29.59 -12.77
C GLY A 86 -1.55 29.75 -14.29
N LEU A 87 -1.20 30.94 -14.76
CA LEU A 87 -0.95 31.18 -16.18
C LEU A 87 0.51 30.83 -16.46
N ALA A 88 0.76 30.01 -17.48
CA ALA A 88 2.10 29.83 -18.00
C ALA A 88 2.60 31.17 -18.55
N SER A 89 3.53 31.84 -17.86
CA SER A 89 4.29 32.90 -18.52
C SER A 89 5.17 32.24 -19.59
N PRO A 90 5.30 32.80 -20.80
CA PRO A 90 6.29 32.34 -21.75
C PRO A 90 7.66 32.38 -21.07
N LYS A 91 8.34 31.23 -20.95
CA LYS A 91 9.72 31.21 -20.45
C LYS A 91 10.58 32.06 -21.38
N VAL A 92 11.29 33.03 -20.80
CA VAL A 92 12.45 33.68 -21.41
C VAL A 92 13.49 32.60 -21.73
N PRO A 93 14.13 32.59 -22.92
CA PRO A 93 15.08 31.54 -23.28
C PRO A 93 16.42 31.78 -22.58
N GLY A 94 16.86 30.81 -21.79
CA GLY A 94 18.19 30.79 -21.18
C GLY A 94 18.57 29.36 -20.81
N THR A 95 19.48 28.79 -21.60
CA THR A 95 20.25 27.54 -21.37
C THR A 95 19.49 26.21 -21.33
N ALA A 96 19.37 25.57 -22.50
CA ALA A 96 19.81 24.18 -22.74
C ALA A 96 19.59 23.80 -24.22
N THR A 97 20.71 23.72 -24.97
CA THR A 97 20.93 22.98 -26.23
C THR A 97 19.83 23.01 -27.30
N ALA A 98 19.99 23.93 -28.26
CA ALA A 98 19.26 23.98 -29.51
C ALA A 98 19.83 22.97 -30.53
N THR A 99 18.99 22.08 -31.03
CA THR A 99 19.07 21.58 -32.40
C THR A 99 18.01 22.32 -33.21
N GLU A 100 18.46 23.04 -34.23
CA GLU A 100 17.69 23.91 -35.10
C GLU A 100 16.82 23.13 -36.08
N GLY A 101 15.65 23.66 -36.45
CA GLY A 101 14.78 23.08 -37.46
C GLY A 101 13.38 23.69 -37.57
N GLU A 102 13.32 24.81 -38.29
CA GLU A 102 12.23 25.27 -39.18
C GLU A 102 10.98 26.02 -38.65
N GLU A 103 10.60 26.99 -39.47
CA GLU A 103 9.75 28.16 -39.21
C GLU A 103 8.24 27.94 -39.34
N ASN A 104 7.51 28.88 -38.72
CA ASN A 104 6.24 29.47 -39.17
C ASN A 104 4.93 28.73 -38.91
N LYS A 105 4.14 29.25 -37.94
CA LYS A 105 2.77 29.72 -38.17
C LYS A 105 2.20 30.41 -36.94
N ASP A 106 1.71 31.63 -37.15
CA ASP A 106 0.86 32.41 -36.27
C ASP A 106 -0.29 31.56 -35.70
N VAL A 107 -0.14 31.11 -34.45
CA VAL A 107 -1.24 30.53 -33.67
C VAL A 107 -1.32 31.34 -32.40
N LYS A 108 -2.37 32.16 -32.33
CA LYS A 108 -2.88 32.83 -31.13
C LYS A 108 -2.77 31.86 -29.94
N SER A 109 -1.69 31.99 -29.17
CA SER A 109 -1.37 31.10 -28.07
C SER A 109 -2.33 31.41 -26.93
N THR A 110 -3.41 30.65 -26.84
CA THR A 110 -4.25 30.67 -25.65
C THR A 110 -3.36 30.30 -24.46
N PRO A 111 -3.35 31.10 -23.39
CA PRO A 111 -2.44 30.85 -22.27
C PRO A 111 -2.79 29.49 -21.67
N LYS A 112 -1.84 28.55 -21.76
CA LYS A 112 -2.02 27.20 -21.21
C LYS A 112 -2.22 27.33 -19.70
N LYS A 113 -3.38 26.88 -19.22
CA LYS A 113 -3.65 26.79 -17.78
C LYS A 113 -2.75 25.70 -17.20
N ILE A 114 -2.02 26.06 -16.17
CA ILE A 114 -1.11 25.18 -15.46
C ILE A 114 -1.61 25.05 -14.02
N TYR A 115 -1.52 23.86 -13.45
CA TYR A 115 -2.03 23.54 -12.12
C TYR A 115 -0.90 23.12 -11.18
N TYR A 116 -0.89 23.66 -9.96
CA TYR A 116 0.03 23.31 -8.88
C TYR A 116 -0.75 23.06 -7.58
N LEU A 117 -0.21 22.24 -6.67
CA LEU A 117 -0.80 21.99 -5.35
C LEU A 117 -0.31 23.03 -4.35
N PHE A 118 -1.21 23.48 -3.48
CA PHE A 118 -0.92 24.51 -2.50
C PHE A 118 -1.63 24.26 -1.16
N CYS A 119 -0.89 24.43 -0.07
CA CYS A 119 -1.43 24.38 1.29
C CYS A 119 -1.80 25.79 1.78
N SER A 120 -3.05 25.97 2.22
CA SER A 120 -3.52 27.25 2.79
C SER A 120 -2.93 27.56 4.18
N LEU A 121 -2.52 26.54 4.94
CA LEU A 121 -2.04 26.67 6.31
C LEU A 121 -0.56 27.06 6.36
N CYS A 122 0.32 26.21 5.82
CA CYS A 122 1.77 26.42 5.89
C CYS A 122 2.38 27.04 4.63
N ARG A 123 1.56 27.36 3.61
CA ARG A 123 1.99 27.96 2.33
C ARG A 123 2.92 27.10 1.47
N TRP A 124 3.12 25.83 1.84
CA TRP A 124 3.83 24.86 1.02
C TRP A 124 3.18 24.70 -0.35
N SER A 125 4.01 24.61 -1.39
CA SER A 125 3.59 24.35 -2.76
C SER A 125 4.31 23.14 -3.37
N SER A 126 3.68 22.49 -4.35
CA SER A 126 4.31 21.40 -5.10
C SER A 126 5.59 21.84 -5.82
N ARG A 127 5.72 23.14 -6.13
CA ARG A 127 6.90 23.74 -6.74
C ARG A 127 8.10 23.75 -5.80
N ASP A 128 7.88 23.95 -4.49
CA ASP A 128 8.95 23.92 -3.48
C ASP A 128 9.58 22.52 -3.37
N ALA A 129 8.82 21.48 -3.72
CA ALA A 129 9.30 20.10 -3.78
C ALA A 129 9.85 19.70 -5.16
N GLY A 130 9.93 20.61 -6.13
CA GLY A 130 10.39 20.33 -7.49
C GLY A 130 9.44 19.46 -8.33
N ILE A 131 8.17 19.33 -7.93
CA ILE A 131 7.17 18.57 -8.70
C ILE A 131 6.71 19.45 -9.87
N PRO A 132 6.79 18.96 -11.12
CA PRO A 132 6.40 19.74 -12.30
C PRO A 132 4.90 20.03 -12.29
N ASP A 133 4.56 21.26 -12.66
CA ASP A 133 3.16 21.66 -12.75
C ASP A 133 2.43 20.90 -13.87
N GLN A 134 1.14 20.62 -13.65
CA GLN A 134 0.32 19.79 -14.54
C GLN A 134 -0.56 20.64 -15.45
N THR A 135 -0.86 20.14 -16.65
CA THR A 135 -1.82 20.79 -17.58
C THR A 135 -3.26 20.39 -17.30
N ALA A 136 -3.48 19.28 -16.58
CA ALA A 136 -4.78 18.82 -16.12
C ALA A 136 -4.95 19.09 -14.61
N ALA A 137 -6.17 19.47 -14.21
CA ALA A 137 -6.47 19.78 -12.80
C ALA A 137 -6.56 18.53 -11.90
N THR A 138 -6.89 17.37 -12.47
CA THR A 138 -7.18 16.12 -11.75
C THR A 138 -6.51 14.94 -12.45
N GLY A 139 -5.93 14.02 -11.67
CA GLY A 139 -5.45 12.71 -12.17
C GLY A 139 -4.09 12.70 -12.86
N GLY A 140 -3.35 13.80 -12.88
CA GLY A 140 -2.02 13.90 -13.51
C GLY A 140 -0.83 13.97 -12.52
N TRP A 141 -1.07 13.78 -11.22
CA TRP A 141 -0.02 13.93 -10.22
C TRP A 141 0.87 12.68 -10.18
N PRO A 142 2.21 12.82 -10.33
CA PRO A 142 3.10 11.67 -10.32
C PRO A 142 3.16 11.05 -8.92
N GLU A 143 2.95 9.73 -8.84
CA GLU A 143 3.17 8.94 -7.62
C GLU A 143 4.55 8.29 -7.70
N LEU A 144 5.33 8.38 -6.62
CA LEU A 144 6.64 7.74 -6.56
C LEU A 144 6.46 6.24 -6.32
N GLU A 145 6.83 5.43 -7.30
CA GLU A 145 6.89 3.99 -7.13
C GLU A 145 8.03 3.59 -6.18
N ASN A 146 7.81 2.54 -5.39
CA ASN A 146 8.84 2.05 -4.49
C ASN A 146 10.02 1.48 -5.31
N PRO A 147 11.27 1.96 -5.11
CA PRO A 147 12.44 1.48 -5.85
C PRO A 147 12.66 -0.04 -5.78
N HIS A 148 12.17 -0.70 -4.73
CA HIS A 148 12.37 -2.13 -4.50
C HIS A 148 11.14 -2.99 -4.81
N THR A 149 10.11 -2.48 -5.51
CA THR A 149 8.90 -3.25 -5.87
C THR A 149 9.22 -4.56 -6.59
N ILE A 150 10.12 -4.53 -7.57
CA ILE A 150 10.51 -5.70 -8.36
C ILE A 150 11.10 -6.78 -7.44
N ARG A 151 12.06 -6.40 -6.59
CA ARG A 151 12.70 -7.32 -5.64
C ARG A 151 11.67 -7.92 -4.67
N ILE A 152 10.77 -7.11 -4.13
CA ILE A 152 9.70 -7.57 -3.24
C ILE A 152 8.83 -8.62 -3.94
N ASN A 153 8.41 -8.35 -5.17
CA ASN A 153 7.59 -9.30 -5.94
C ASN A 153 8.33 -10.61 -6.21
N THR A 154 9.61 -10.55 -6.61
CA THR A 154 10.42 -11.76 -6.83
C THR A 154 10.55 -12.64 -5.58
N LEU A 155 10.73 -12.02 -4.40
CA LEU A 155 10.80 -12.73 -3.13
C LEU A 155 9.45 -13.33 -2.74
N ILE A 156 8.35 -12.59 -2.92
CA ILE A 156 7.00 -13.07 -2.69
C ILE A 156 6.73 -14.32 -3.55
N ASP A 157 7.06 -14.28 -4.84
CA ASP A 157 6.81 -15.38 -5.75
C ASP A 157 7.69 -16.60 -5.42
N TYR A 158 8.95 -16.38 -5.04
CA TYR A 158 9.82 -17.44 -4.52
C TYR A 158 9.23 -18.11 -3.27
N HIS A 159 8.76 -17.33 -2.29
CA HIS A 159 8.16 -17.86 -1.06
C HIS A 159 6.81 -18.55 -1.30
N LYS A 160 6.01 -18.11 -2.28
CA LYS A 160 4.80 -18.82 -2.71
C LYS A 160 5.14 -20.22 -3.24
N VAL A 161 6.21 -20.34 -4.02
CA VAL A 161 6.68 -21.64 -4.52
C VAL A 161 7.10 -22.54 -3.36
N LEU A 162 7.91 -22.04 -2.42
CA LEU A 162 8.31 -22.80 -1.22
C LEU A 162 7.10 -23.28 -0.40
N ALA A 163 6.15 -22.38 -0.14
CA ALA A 163 4.92 -22.72 0.59
C ALA A 163 4.09 -23.79 -0.15
N SER A 164 4.07 -23.77 -1.49
CA SER A 164 3.36 -24.79 -2.29
C SER A 164 4.03 -26.17 -2.21
N ILE A 165 5.37 -26.21 -2.22
CA ILE A 165 6.15 -27.44 -2.04
C ILE A 165 5.93 -27.99 -0.63
N GLU A 166 6.02 -27.16 0.40
CA GLU A 166 5.78 -27.55 1.79
C GLU A 166 4.36 -28.09 1.98
N LYS A 167 3.35 -27.42 1.41
CA LYS A 167 1.96 -27.89 1.43
C LYS A 167 1.81 -29.25 0.77
N GLN A 168 2.40 -29.47 -0.41
CA GLN A 168 2.34 -30.75 -1.11
C GLN A 168 3.04 -31.87 -0.31
N GLN A 169 4.17 -31.57 0.33
CA GLN A 169 4.86 -32.51 1.21
C GLN A 169 4.03 -32.85 2.45
N CYS A 170 3.41 -31.86 3.09
CA CYS A 170 2.52 -32.06 4.23
C CYS A 170 1.28 -32.88 3.86
N GLU A 171 0.63 -32.59 2.73
CA GLU A 171 -0.48 -33.38 2.21
C GLU A 171 -0.04 -34.83 1.93
N ARG A 172 1.10 -35.04 1.26
CA ARG A 172 1.66 -36.40 1.08
C ARG A 172 1.89 -37.11 2.41
N LYS A 173 2.46 -36.42 3.41
CA LYS A 173 2.66 -36.93 4.77
C LYS A 173 1.37 -37.08 5.57
N LYS A 174 0.22 -36.52 5.18
CA LYS A 174 -1.10 -36.77 5.79
C LYS A 174 -1.81 -37.97 5.16
N TYR A 175 -1.61 -38.22 3.86
CA TYR A 175 -2.16 -39.38 3.16
C TYR A 175 -1.37 -40.68 3.44
N GLN A 176 -0.06 -40.61 3.61
CA GLN A 176 0.79 -41.76 3.97
C GLN A 176 0.45 -42.42 5.33
N PRO A 177 0.24 -41.70 6.45
CA PRO A 177 -0.03 -42.30 7.76
C PRO A 177 -1.43 -42.91 7.86
N LYS A 178 -2.40 -42.50 7.01
CA LYS A 178 -3.71 -43.17 6.92
C LYS A 178 -3.65 -44.50 6.17
N ARG A 179 -2.53 -44.84 5.52
CA ARG A 179 -2.30 -46.16 4.92
C ARG A 179 -1.38 -46.97 5.85
N SER A 180 -1.90 -47.29 7.03
CA SER A 180 -1.35 -48.40 7.82
C SER A 180 -1.63 -49.69 7.05
N TYR A 181 -0.69 -50.12 6.20
CA TYR A 181 -0.20 -51.51 6.12
C TYR A 181 0.89 -51.65 5.04
N MET A 182 2.08 -52.04 5.52
CA MET A 182 3.22 -52.72 4.86
C MET A 182 4.12 -51.95 3.85
N PRO A 183 5.40 -51.77 4.21
CA PRO A 183 6.48 -51.88 3.26
C PRO A 183 7.59 -52.83 3.76
N ALA A 184 7.68 -54.03 3.20
CA ALA A 184 8.93 -54.78 3.04
C ALA A 184 8.67 -55.99 2.12
N GLN A 185 9.48 -56.16 1.08
CA GLN A 185 9.51 -57.30 0.15
C GLN A 185 8.39 -57.36 -0.93
N SER A 186 8.39 -56.42 -1.87
CA SER A 186 7.91 -56.73 -3.24
C SER A 186 8.68 -55.94 -4.29
N VAL A 187 9.99 -55.90 -4.14
CA VAL A 187 10.86 -55.90 -5.31
C VAL A 187 10.86 -57.36 -5.79
N TYR A 188 10.57 -57.61 -7.07
CA TYR A 188 10.40 -58.94 -7.69
C TYR A 188 9.02 -59.64 -7.60
N SER A 189 7.91 -58.94 -7.87
CA SER A 189 6.74 -59.56 -8.52
C SER A 189 5.75 -58.52 -9.04
N PHE A 190 6.07 -57.89 -10.18
CA PHE A 190 5.03 -57.25 -10.99
C PHE A 190 4.21 -58.35 -11.66
N THR A 191 3.09 -58.76 -11.05
CA THR A 191 2.11 -59.61 -11.72
C THR A 191 1.43 -58.83 -12.85
N SER A 192 1.17 -59.50 -13.97
CA SER A 192 0.55 -58.93 -15.19
C SER A 192 -0.78 -58.20 -14.94
N ALA A 193 -1.46 -58.51 -13.82
CA ALA A 193 -2.67 -57.84 -13.37
C ALA A 193 -2.45 -56.37 -12.92
N LEU A 194 -1.28 -56.02 -12.38
CA LEU A 194 -0.94 -54.64 -11.99
C LEU A 194 -0.53 -53.77 -13.18
N VAL A 195 -0.06 -54.38 -14.27
CA VAL A 195 0.25 -53.69 -15.54
C VAL A 195 -1.03 -53.24 -16.25
N ARG A 196 -2.08 -54.09 -16.26
CA ARG A 196 -3.37 -53.74 -16.86
C ARG A 196 -4.11 -52.62 -16.13
N LYS A 197 -3.91 -52.47 -14.81
CA LYS A 197 -4.48 -51.36 -14.02
C LYS A 197 -3.76 -50.01 -14.17
N ARG A 198 -2.67 -49.94 -14.95
CA ARG A 198 -1.99 -48.68 -15.31
C ARG A 198 -2.49 -48.07 -16.62
N ILE A 199 -3.23 -48.82 -17.43
CA ILE A 199 -3.84 -48.32 -18.67
C ILE A 199 -5.06 -47.48 -18.27
N GLY A 200 -4.97 -46.16 -18.42
CA GLY A 200 -6.08 -45.23 -18.16
C GLY A 200 -5.97 -44.36 -16.91
N ARG A 201 -4.90 -44.46 -16.10
CA ARG A 201 -4.61 -43.41 -15.11
C ARG A 201 -3.94 -42.24 -15.81
N PRO A 202 -4.41 -41.00 -15.62
CA PRO A 202 -3.73 -39.84 -16.18
C PRO A 202 -2.30 -39.85 -15.65
N ILE A 203 -1.35 -39.84 -16.58
CA ILE A 203 0.05 -39.55 -16.29
C ILE A 203 0.02 -38.24 -15.53
N LYS A 204 0.21 -38.29 -14.21
CA LYS A 204 0.57 -37.07 -13.50
C LYS A 204 1.84 -36.61 -14.21
N PRO A 205 1.85 -35.41 -14.82
CA PRO A 205 3.03 -34.94 -15.49
C PRO A 205 4.20 -35.10 -14.51
N PRO A 206 5.40 -35.46 -15.01
CA PRO A 206 6.58 -35.44 -14.16
C PRO A 206 6.53 -34.11 -13.43
N VAL A 207 6.68 -34.17 -12.10
CA VAL A 207 6.86 -32.97 -11.27
C VAL A 207 7.92 -32.20 -12.02
N GLN A 208 7.51 -31.15 -12.74
CA GLN A 208 8.45 -30.26 -13.38
C GLN A 208 9.33 -29.87 -12.22
N SER A 209 10.60 -30.23 -12.33
CA SER A 209 11.63 -29.65 -11.50
C SER A 209 11.39 -28.17 -11.64
N HIS A 210 10.71 -27.59 -10.66
CA HIS A 210 10.70 -26.16 -10.46
C HIS A 210 12.15 -25.87 -10.10
N SER A 211 12.98 -25.75 -11.14
CA SER A 211 14.15 -24.90 -11.19
C SER A 211 13.62 -23.47 -11.04
N ALA A 212 12.97 -23.20 -9.91
CA ALA A 212 12.68 -21.85 -9.50
C ALA A 212 14.06 -21.24 -9.30
N ALA A 213 14.43 -20.31 -10.17
CA ALA A 213 15.60 -19.49 -10.00
C ALA A 213 15.58 -18.96 -8.57
N HIS A 214 16.48 -19.47 -7.72
CA HIS A 214 16.61 -18.98 -6.36
C HIS A 214 16.98 -17.50 -6.47
N PRO A 215 16.22 -16.58 -5.86
CA PRO A 215 16.58 -15.17 -5.89
C PRO A 215 17.95 -15.01 -5.24
N VAL A 216 18.82 -14.20 -5.86
CA VAL A 216 20.16 -13.93 -5.31
C VAL A 216 19.98 -13.27 -3.94
N PRO A 217 20.56 -13.86 -2.86
CA PRO A 217 20.46 -13.28 -1.54
C PRO A 217 21.08 -11.87 -1.53
N SER A 218 20.60 -11.00 -0.64
CA SER A 218 21.26 -9.71 -0.44
C SER A 218 22.70 -9.93 0.03
N THR A 219 23.65 -9.38 -0.72
CA THR A 219 25.05 -9.34 -0.31
C THR A 219 25.20 -8.36 0.84
N ALA A 220 25.78 -8.80 1.95
CA ALA A 220 26.17 -7.89 3.02
C ALA A 220 27.41 -7.11 2.55
N SER A 221 27.33 -5.79 2.52
CA SER A 221 28.49 -4.93 2.30
C SER A 221 29.26 -4.81 3.61
N GLU A 222 30.57 -5.11 3.58
CA GLU A 222 31.45 -4.95 4.75
C GLU A 222 31.71 -3.46 5.04
N GLU A 223 31.69 -2.64 4.00
CA GLU A 223 31.85 -1.19 4.06
C GLU A 223 30.53 -0.53 3.64
N VAL A 224 29.95 0.27 4.54
CA VAL A 224 28.75 1.06 4.30
C VAL A 224 29.21 2.47 4.01
N GLU A 225 28.55 3.14 3.06
CA GLU A 225 28.85 4.55 2.73
C GLU A 225 28.92 5.39 4.01
N GLU A 226 30.11 5.94 4.25
CA GLU A 226 30.35 6.81 5.40
C GLU A 226 29.55 8.11 5.24
N LEU A 227 29.30 8.77 6.38
CA LEU A 227 28.55 10.00 6.40
C LEU A 227 29.31 11.08 5.58
N PRO A 228 28.65 11.75 4.62
CA PRO A 228 29.29 12.80 3.83
C PRO A 228 29.94 13.87 4.71
N SER A 229 31.19 14.23 4.41
CA SER A 229 31.98 15.21 5.16
C SER A 229 31.34 16.61 5.20
N ASP A 230 30.49 16.91 4.22
CA ASP A 230 29.81 18.20 4.06
C ASP A 230 28.89 18.51 5.24
N ILE A 231 28.34 17.47 5.90
CA ILE A 231 27.45 17.60 7.05
C ILE A 231 28.16 18.24 8.26
N PHE A 232 29.50 18.10 8.36
CA PHE A 232 30.27 18.64 9.47
C PHE A 232 30.72 20.10 9.26
N THR A 233 30.75 20.56 8.01
CA THR A 233 31.30 21.88 7.65
C THR A 233 30.22 22.90 7.29
N GLU A 234 29.07 22.45 6.78
CA GLU A 234 27.98 23.34 6.39
C GLU A 234 27.00 23.62 7.54
N PRO A 235 26.48 24.86 7.65
CA PRO A 235 25.43 25.17 8.61
C PRO A 235 24.11 24.48 8.22
N VAL A 236 23.53 23.74 9.16
CA VAL A 236 22.29 23.01 8.94
C VAL A 236 21.08 23.96 8.98
N ASP A 237 20.39 24.06 7.84
CA ASP A 237 19.11 24.78 7.76
C ASP A 237 17.95 23.87 8.18
N ILE A 238 17.35 24.18 9.34
CA ILE A 238 16.25 23.43 9.95
C ILE A 238 15.00 23.44 9.05
N THR A 239 14.85 24.46 8.19
CA THR A 239 13.69 24.55 7.27
C THR A 239 13.76 23.56 6.11
N LYS A 240 14.97 23.14 5.72
CA LYS A 240 15.21 22.12 4.69
C LYS A 240 15.08 20.70 5.24
N GLY A 241 15.32 20.52 6.54
CA GLY A 241 15.15 19.25 7.22
C GLY A 241 13.67 18.85 7.33
N LYS A 242 13.31 17.64 6.88
CA LYS A 242 11.96 17.09 7.13
C LYS A 242 11.85 16.63 8.58
N ALA A 243 10.85 17.14 9.31
CA ALA A 243 10.50 16.67 10.64
C ALA A 243 10.19 15.15 10.66
N PRO A 244 10.39 14.43 11.78
CA PRO A 244 10.17 12.98 11.83
C PRO A 244 8.72 12.59 11.50
N ALA A 245 7.73 13.37 11.95
CA ALA A 245 6.32 13.13 11.64
C ALA A 245 6.03 13.17 10.13
N THR A 246 6.71 14.05 9.40
CA THR A 246 6.52 14.25 7.96
C THR A 246 7.31 13.25 7.12
N ARG A 247 8.41 12.70 7.65
CA ARG A 247 9.17 11.60 7.02
C ARG A 247 8.39 10.28 7.01
N CYS A 248 7.69 9.95 8.10
CA CYS A 248 6.94 8.69 8.17
C CYS A 248 5.67 8.69 7.31
N ALA A 249 5.03 9.85 7.11
CA ALA A 249 3.78 9.95 6.35
C ALA A 249 3.97 9.89 4.83
N ILE A 250 5.13 10.28 4.31
CA ILE A 250 5.46 10.19 2.87
C ILE A 250 5.81 8.74 2.46
N ALA A 251 6.13 7.88 3.43
CA ALA A 251 6.53 6.49 3.21
C ALA A 251 5.34 5.49 3.16
N ALA A 252 4.10 5.95 3.35
CA ALA A 252 2.88 5.14 3.32
C ALA A 252 1.99 5.52 2.15
#